data_AF-A0A834I909-F1
#
_entry.id   AF-A0A834I909-F1
#
_cell.length_a   1.000
_cell.length_b   1.000
_cell.length_c   1.000
_cell.angle_alpha   90.00
_cell.angle_beta   90.00
_cell.angle_gamma   90.00
#
_symmetry.space_group_name_H-M   'P 1'
#
loop_
_entity.id
_entity.type
_entity.pdbx_description
1 polymer ?
#
loop_
_entity_poly.entity_id
_entity_poly.type
_entity_poly.pdbx_seq_one_letter_code
_entity_poly.pdbx_strand_id
1 'polypeptide(L)' 'SYLFLGREKDDFPGGIVTGKLGVTQRSIAIEWRDEWDQRMRRFRRRAKKCK' A
#
# COMPACT_ATOMS: atom_id res chain seq x y z
N SER A 1 12.21 -0.01 9.49
CA SER A 1 11.12 -0.61 8.70
C SER A 1 10.47 0.43 7.82
N TYR A 2 9.80 0.07 6.73
CA TYR A 2 9.15 1.03 5.82
C TYR A 2 7.70 0.62 5.55
N LEU A 3 6.84 1.63 5.36
CA LEU A 3 5.48 1.47 4.85
C LEU A 3 5.47 1.85 3.37
N PHE A 4 5.07 0.91 2.52
CA PHE A 4 4.82 1.15 1.11
C PHE A 4 3.31 1.27 0.86
N LEU A 5 2.90 2.34 0.17
CA LEU A 5 1.54 2.57 -0.29
C LEU A 5 1.57 2.70 -1.81
N GLY A 6 0.80 1.88 -2.50
CA GLY A 6 0.74 1.87 -3.96
C GLY A 6 -0.49 1.11 -4.43
N ARG A 7 -0.74 1.15 -5.74
CA ARG A 7 -1.81 0.37 -6.37
C ARG A 7 -1.17 -0.81 -7.10
N GLU A 8 -1.62 -2.02 -6.79
CA GLU A 8 -1.10 -3.26 -7.40
C GLU A 8 -1.15 -3.26 -8.94
N LYS A 9 -2.09 -2.50 -9.53
CA LYS A 9 -2.24 -2.36 -10.99
C LYS A 9 -1.22 -1.41 -11.62
N ASP A 10 -0.52 -0.59 -10.84
CA ASP A 10 0.43 0.39 -11.39
C ASP A 10 1.74 -0.28 -11.87
N ASP A 11 2.04 -1.49 -11.40
CA ASP A 11 3.30 -2.19 -11.70
C ASP A 11 3.35 -2.88 -13.07
N PHE A 12 2.23 -2.97 -13.81
CA PHE A 12 2.17 -3.77 -15.03
C PHE A 12 1.58 -3.00 -16.22
N PRO A 13 2.41 -2.57 -17.19
CA PRO A 13 1.92 -2.17 -18.50
C PRO A 13 1.40 -3.42 -19.20
N GLY A 14 0.07 -3.59 -19.26
CA GLY A 14 -0.59 -4.75 -19.86
C GLY A 14 -1.55 -5.53 -18.95
N GLY A 15 -1.74 -5.13 -17.69
CA GLY A 15 -2.87 -5.58 -16.87
C GLY A 15 -2.81 -7.00 -16.31
N ILE A 16 -1.70 -7.73 -16.48
CA ILE A 16 -1.52 -9.04 -15.85
C ILE A 16 -1.18 -8.83 -14.37
N VAL A 17 -2.16 -9.04 -13.50
CA VAL A 17 -1.99 -8.97 -12.05
C VAL A 17 -1.25 -10.23 -11.60
N THR A 18 0.03 -10.11 -11.25
CA THR A 18 0.86 -11.26 -10.83
C THR A 18 0.75 -11.56 -9.33
N GLY A 19 -0.10 -10.83 -8.59
CA GLY A 19 -0.22 -10.94 -7.12
C GLY A 19 1.01 -10.41 -6.37
N LYS A 20 1.93 -9.73 -7.07
CA LYS A 20 3.11 -9.09 -6.50
C LYS A 20 2.90 -7.59 -6.47
N LEU A 21 3.02 -6.99 -5.28
CA LEU A 21 3.13 -5.54 -5.12
C LEU A 21 4.53 -5.13 -5.54
N GLY A 22 4.66 -4.46 -6.67
CA GLY A 22 5.89 -3.75 -7.01
C GLY A 22 5.85 -2.33 -6.46
N VAL A 23 7.02 -1.70 -6.44
CA VAL A 23 7.17 -0.30 -6.05
C VAL A 23 7.36 0.50 -7.33
N THR A 24 6.34 1.27 -7.69
CA THR A 24 6.37 2.17 -8.85
C THR A 24 6.79 3.59 -8.46
N GLN A 25 7.02 4.43 -9.47
CA GLN A 25 7.14 5.88 -9.29
C GLN A 25 5.88 6.54 -8.67
N ARG A 26 4.73 5.86 -8.71
CA ARG A 26 3.48 6.32 -8.09
C ARG A 26 3.29 5.80 -6.67
N SER A 27 4.22 4.96 -6.20
CA SER A 27 4.19 4.43 -4.85
C SER A 27 4.83 5.42 -3.88
N ILE A 28 4.29 5.48 -2.67
CA ILE A 28 4.83 6.28 -1.57
C ILE A 28 5.55 5.33 -0.61
N ALA A 29 6.80 5.64 -0.31
CA ALA A 29 7.58 4.97 0.73
C ALA A 29 7.76 5.91 1.92
N ILE A 30 7.37 5.47 3.11
CA ILE A 30 7.51 6.25 4.35
C ILE A 30 8.26 5.40 5.36
N GLU A 31 9.20 6.02 6.08
CA GLU A 31 9.84 5.37 7.22
C GLU A 31 8.80 5.00 8.27
N TRP A 32 8.81 3.75 8.69
CA TRP A 32 7.88 3.24 9.69
C TRP A 32 8.21 3.81 11.06
N ARG A 33 7.17 4.21 11.78
CA ARG A 33 7.25 4.55 13.20
C ARG A 33 6.35 3.62 13.99
N ASP A 34 6.86 3.06 15.08
CA ASP A 34 6.14 2.06 15.88
C ASP A 34 4.82 2.62 16.44
N GLU A 35 4.77 3.92 16.73
CA GLU A 35 3.58 4.65 17.17
C GLU A 35 2.42 4.61 16.14
N TRP A 36 2.68 4.22 14.88
CA TRP A 36 1.67 4.16 13.83
C TRP A 36 0.90 2.83 13.79
N ASP A 37 1.30 1.81 14.55
CA ASP A 37 0.64 0.49 14.50
C ASP A 37 -0.87 0.59 14.74
N GLN A 38 -1.27 1.27 15.83
CA GLN A 38 -2.67 1.43 16.17
C GLN A 38 -3.44 2.28 15.13
N ARG A 39 -2.77 3.28 14.54
CA ARG A 39 -3.33 4.12 13.47
C ARG A 39 -3.57 3.30 12.20
N MET A 40 -2.59 2.50 11.78
CA MET A 40 -2.71 1.61 10.61
C MET A 40 -3.74 0.51 10.82
N ARG A 41 -3.88 0.00 12.05
CA ARG A 41 -4.95 -0.96 12.40
C ARG A 41 -6.34 -0.34 12.29
N ARG A 42 -6.51 0.94 12.62
CA ARG A 42 -7.78 1.67 12.41
C ARG A 42 -8.01 1.98 10.93
N PHE A 43 -6.97 2.43 10.23
CA PHE A 43 -7.02 2.70 8.79
C PHE A 43 -7.49 1.46 8.01
N ARG A 44 -6.86 0.30 8.21
CA ARG A 44 -7.23 -0.96 7.53
C ARG A 44 -8.68 -1.38 7.81
N ARG A 45 -9.18 -1.13 9.03
CA ARG A 45 -10.60 -1.40 9.36
C ARG A 45 -11.55 -0.49 8.58
N ARG A 46 -11.24 0.80 8.43
CA ARG A 46 -12.05 1.76 7.69
C ARG A 46 -11.97 1.54 6.18
N ALA A 47 -10.79 1.16 5.67
CA ALA A 47 -10.54 0.90 4.26
C ALA A 47 -11.48 -0.17 3.67
N LYS A 48 -11.95 -1.14 4.49
CA LYS A 48 -12.97 -2.11 4.08
C LYS A 48 -14.29 -1.49 3.59
N LYS A 49 -14.56 -0.22 3.94
CA LYS A 49 -15.75 0.53 3.51
C LYS A 49 -15.46 1.54 2.39
N CYS A 50 -14.21 1.72 2.01
CA CYS A 50 -13.83 2.58 0.90
C CYS A 50 -14.13 1.85 -0.42
N LYS A 51 -14.84 2.51 -1.32
CA LYS A 51 -15.16 2.02 -2.67
C LYS A 51 -14.12 2.54 -3.66
#